data_AF-A0A5M9WPH5-F1
#
_entry.id   AF-A0A5M9WPH5-F1
#
_cell.length_a   1.000
_cell.length_b   1.000
_cell.length_c   1.000
_cell.angle_alpha   90.00
_cell.angle_beta   90.00
_cell.angle_gamma   90.00
#
_symmetry.space_group_name_H-M   'P 1'
#
loop_
_entity.id
_entity.type
_entity.pdbx_description
1 polymer ?
#
loop_
_entity_poly.entity_id
_entity_poly.type
_entity_poly.pdbx_seq_one_letter_code
_entity_poly.pdbx_strand_id
1 'polypeptide(L)'
;MLTQEDFKHVKKLAKLEIKLLEQEYRDILNHDDSSIYEEYEWLNEEQSSELTRKRKNRRYASLTMELCSIMEQMLLQLYKRTYQKKFNSTQLMKTPAYRARSNMEMLEAELGKQHIALKSGKEPCSAALHQAFQTRNRLIHENFSFAAIVKDGSNEEETFETILHAVKKYRKHLSYELNVQNKE
;
A
#
# COMPACT_ATOMS: atom_id res chain seq x y z
N MET A 1 0.06 17.35 -19.94
CA MET A 1 -0.98 16.30 -20.01
C MET A 1 -0.28 14.95 -19.89
N LEU A 2 -0.84 14.00 -19.15
CA LEU A 2 -0.25 12.65 -18.97
C LEU A 2 -0.25 11.89 -20.30
N THR A 3 0.86 11.26 -20.67
CA THR A 3 0.93 10.34 -21.82
C THR A 3 0.74 8.88 -21.40
N GLN A 4 0.46 8.00 -22.37
CA GLN A 4 0.46 6.55 -22.14
C GLN A 4 1.82 6.01 -21.68
N GLU A 5 2.90 6.60 -22.19
CA GLU A 5 4.25 6.22 -21.79
C GLU A 5 4.55 6.64 -20.35
N ASP A 6 4.16 7.86 -19.98
CA ASP A 6 4.24 8.34 -18.58
C ASP A 6 3.49 7.42 -17.63
N PHE A 7 2.25 7.05 -17.98
CA PHE A 7 1.43 6.15 -17.18
C PHE A 7 2.12 4.80 -16.98
N LYS A 8 2.63 4.20 -18.06
CA LYS A 8 3.37 2.93 -18.00
C LYS A 8 4.63 3.07 -17.17
N HIS A 9 5.36 4.17 -17.28
CA HIS A 9 6.59 4.43 -16.54
C HIS A 9 6.32 4.53 -15.03
N VAL A 10 5.34 5.34 -14.60
CA VAL A 10 4.96 5.48 -13.19
C VAL A 10 4.55 4.13 -12.60
N LYS A 11 3.77 3.33 -13.32
CA LYS A 11 3.41 1.96 -12.89
C LYS A 11 4.59 1.00 -12.80
N LYS A 12 5.59 1.14 -13.68
CA LYS A 12 6.81 0.32 -13.65
C LYS A 12 7.69 0.66 -12.45
N LEU A 13 7.81 1.94 -12.08
CA LEU A 13 8.53 2.36 -10.87
C LEU A 13 7.88 1.75 -9.61
N ALA A 14 6.56 1.93 -9.44
CA ALA A 14 5.84 1.32 -8.32
C ALA A 14 5.97 -0.22 -8.30
N LYS A 15 6.03 -0.87 -9.48
CA LYS A 15 6.28 -2.31 -9.59
C LYS A 15 7.68 -2.70 -9.09
N LEU A 16 8.69 -1.89 -9.36
CA LEU A 16 10.05 -2.14 -8.91
C LEU A 16 10.15 -1.98 -7.40
N GLU A 17 9.61 -0.90 -6.84
CA GLU A 17 9.61 -0.66 -5.39
C GLU A 17 8.90 -1.78 -4.62
N ILE A 18 7.71 -2.21 -5.08
CA ILE A 18 7.01 -3.37 -4.49
C ILE A 18 7.89 -4.64 -4.53
N LYS A 19 8.66 -4.85 -5.60
CA LYS A 19 9.54 -6.02 -5.71
C LYS A 19 10.74 -5.97 -4.75
N LEU A 20 11.28 -4.78 -4.49
CA LEU A 20 12.35 -4.60 -3.50
C LEU A 20 11.82 -4.89 -2.09
N LEU A 21 10.65 -4.37 -1.78
CA LEU A 21 9.97 -4.62 -0.51
C LEU A 21 9.60 -6.11 -0.32
N GLU A 22 9.22 -6.81 -1.40
CA GLU A 22 9.04 -8.27 -1.39
C GLU A 22 10.34 -9.03 -1.07
N GLN A 23 11.50 -8.50 -1.45
CA GLN A 23 12.78 -9.11 -1.10
C GLN A 23 13.06 -8.93 0.39
N GLU A 24 12.87 -7.73 0.92
CA GLU A 24 13.02 -7.48 2.36
C GLU A 24 12.06 -8.33 3.19
N TYR A 25 10.85 -8.57 2.70
CA TYR A 25 9.91 -9.50 3.32
C TYR A 25 10.45 -10.93 3.35
N ARG A 26 11.00 -11.44 2.25
CA ARG A 26 11.63 -12.77 2.24
C ARG A 26 12.81 -12.85 3.22
N ASP A 27 13.56 -11.76 3.38
CA ASP A 27 14.66 -11.72 4.34
C ASP A 27 14.15 -11.78 5.79
N ILE A 28 12.96 -11.22 6.09
CA ILE A 28 12.30 -11.41 7.40
C ILE A 28 11.98 -12.88 7.67
N LEU A 29 11.48 -13.59 6.66
CA LEU A 29 11.09 -14.99 6.81
C LEU A 29 12.29 -15.91 7.01
N ASN A 30 13.40 -15.62 6.33
CA ASN A 30 14.55 -16.51 6.25
C ASN A 30 15.66 -16.21 7.27
N HIS A 31 15.62 -15.06 7.97
CA HIS A 31 16.63 -14.69 8.97
C HIS A 31 16.01 -14.55 10.36
N ASP A 32 15.97 -15.66 11.11
CA ASP A 32 15.98 -15.64 12.57
C ASP A 32 17.28 -16.26 13.04
N ASP A 33 18.23 -15.40 13.41
CA ASP A 33 19.46 -15.86 14.03
C ASP A 33 19.27 -15.94 15.55
N SER A 34 18.86 -17.12 16.03
CA SER A 34 18.63 -17.36 17.45
C SER A 34 19.90 -17.23 18.29
N SER A 35 21.09 -17.35 17.70
CA SER A 35 22.36 -17.25 18.43
C SER A 35 22.64 -15.83 18.94
N ILE A 36 21.96 -14.81 18.39
CA ILE A 36 22.02 -13.43 18.91
C ILE A 36 21.53 -13.38 20.37
N TYR A 37 20.58 -14.24 20.76
CA TYR A 37 20.02 -14.24 22.10
C TYR A 37 20.86 -15.06 23.09
N GLU A 38 21.66 -16.02 22.61
CA GLU A 38 22.54 -16.85 23.44
C GLU A 38 23.66 -16.04 24.10
N GLU A 39 24.12 -14.96 23.45
CA GLU A 39 25.09 -14.01 24.03
C GLU A 39 24.52 -13.27 25.26
N TYR A 40 23.19 -13.20 25.36
CA TYR A 40 22.48 -12.50 26.42
C TYR A 40 21.78 -13.52 27.32
N GLU A 41 22.54 -14.18 28.19
CA GLU A 41 22.14 -15.26 29.13
C GLU A 41 21.00 -14.90 30.13
N TRP A 42 20.32 -13.76 29.97
CA TRP A 42 19.20 -13.34 30.82
C TRP A 42 17.81 -13.69 30.25
N LEU A 43 17.73 -14.12 28.99
CA LEU A 43 16.48 -14.52 28.34
C LEU A 43 16.36 -16.05 28.29
N ASN A 44 15.20 -16.56 28.70
CA ASN A 44 14.84 -17.95 28.40
C ASN A 44 14.31 -18.10 26.96
N GLU A 45 14.13 -19.33 26.50
CA GLU A 45 13.68 -19.65 25.13
C GLU A 45 12.34 -18.99 24.77
N GLU A 46 11.38 -18.99 25.69
CA GLU A 46 10.06 -18.36 25.51
C GLU A 46 10.19 -16.84 25.31
N GLN A 47 11.00 -16.18 26.15
CA GLN A 47 11.23 -14.73 26.06
C GLN A 47 11.97 -14.34 24.78
N SER A 48 12.95 -15.14 24.35
CA SER A 48 13.68 -14.97 23.08
C SER A 48 12.75 -15.14 21.87
N SER A 49 11.89 -16.15 21.90
CA SER A 49 10.87 -16.39 20.87
C SER A 49 9.87 -15.23 20.79
N GLU A 50 9.35 -14.76 21.93
CA GLU A 50 8.43 -13.63 21.98
C GLU A 50 9.08 -12.32 21.50
N LEU A 51 10.35 -12.10 21.83
CA LEU A 51 11.12 -10.94 21.36
C LEU A 51 11.30 -10.98 19.82
N THR A 52 11.63 -12.15 19.28
CA THR A 52 11.75 -12.39 17.83
C THR A 52 10.42 -12.13 17.13
N ARG A 53 9.32 -12.69 17.65
CA ARG A 53 7.96 -12.46 17.15
C ARG A 53 7.59 -10.97 17.14
N LYS A 54 7.81 -10.27 18.25
CA LYS A 54 7.57 -8.81 18.33
C LYS A 54 8.40 -8.03 17.32
N ARG A 55 9.64 -8.44 17.06
CA ARG A 55 10.50 -7.80 16.05
C ARG A 55 9.95 -8.02 14.64
N LYS A 56 9.55 -9.24 14.28
CA LYS A 56 8.90 -9.53 12.98
C LYS A 56 7.63 -8.71 12.81
N ASN A 57 6.80 -8.64 13.84
CA ASN A 57 5.56 -7.85 13.82
C ASN A 57 5.81 -6.36 13.54
N ARG A 58 6.82 -5.76 14.17
CA ARG A 58 7.21 -4.36 13.86
C ARG A 58 7.68 -4.21 12.43
N ARG A 59 8.43 -5.18 11.89
CA ARG A 59 8.88 -5.15 10.48
C ARG A 59 7.68 -5.26 9.53
N TYR A 60 6.71 -6.13 9.77
CA TYR A 60 5.48 -6.22 8.96
C TYR A 60 4.68 -4.91 8.98
N ALA A 61 4.63 -4.22 10.12
CA ALA A 61 4.02 -2.89 10.21
C ALA A 61 4.76 -1.87 9.35
N SER A 62 6.09 -1.81 9.44
CA SER A 62 6.92 -0.93 8.59
C SER A 62 6.70 -1.22 7.10
N LEU A 63 6.75 -2.48 6.69
CA LEU A 63 6.53 -2.89 5.30
C LEU A 63 5.11 -2.52 4.81
N THR A 64 4.09 -2.62 5.66
CA THR A 64 2.72 -2.21 5.32
C THR A 64 2.59 -0.71 5.11
N MET A 65 3.25 0.09 5.94
CA MET A 65 3.29 1.55 5.79
C MET A 65 3.93 1.95 4.46
N GLU A 66 5.03 1.28 4.12
CA GLU A 66 5.76 1.55 2.88
C GLU A 66 4.99 1.10 1.64
N LEU A 67 4.36 -0.08 1.67
CA LEU A 67 3.45 -0.53 0.60
C LEU A 67 2.33 0.47 0.31
N CYS A 68 1.67 0.96 1.35
CA CYS A 68 0.63 1.98 1.18
C CYS A 68 1.20 3.30 0.64
N SER A 69 2.40 3.69 1.08
CA SER A 69 3.09 4.90 0.62
C SER A 69 3.47 4.81 -0.86
N ILE A 70 3.98 3.67 -1.34
CA ILE A 70 4.27 3.42 -2.76
C ILE A 70 3.01 3.62 -3.60
N MET A 71 1.87 3.09 -3.14
CA MET A 71 0.59 3.25 -3.84
C MET A 71 0.09 4.70 -3.84
N GLU A 72 0.15 5.40 -2.71
CA GLU A 72 -0.22 6.81 -2.61
C GLU A 72 0.67 7.67 -3.52
N GLN A 73 1.98 7.45 -3.52
CA GLN A 73 2.93 8.15 -4.40
C GLN A 73 2.67 7.87 -5.88
N MET A 74 2.38 6.63 -6.26
CA MET A 74 2.03 6.28 -7.64
C MET A 74 0.82 7.09 -8.09
N LEU A 75 -0.26 7.12 -7.29
CA LEU A 75 -1.48 7.88 -7.60
C LEU A 75 -1.23 9.39 -7.63
N LEU A 76 -0.44 9.93 -6.70
CA LEU A 76 -0.04 11.35 -6.68
C LEU A 76 0.76 11.75 -7.92
N GLN A 77 1.69 10.91 -8.37
CA GLN A 77 2.47 11.16 -9.59
C GLN A 77 1.57 11.20 -10.82
N LEU A 78 0.63 10.24 -10.93
CA LEU A 78 -0.37 10.23 -12.00
C LEU A 78 -1.23 11.50 -11.96
N TYR A 79 -1.70 11.89 -10.78
CA TYR A 79 -2.53 13.09 -10.60
C TYR A 79 -1.76 14.35 -11.03
N LYS A 80 -0.52 14.52 -10.57
CA LYS A 80 0.31 15.68 -10.90
C LYS A 80 0.56 15.79 -12.40
N ARG A 81 0.85 14.67 -13.09
CA ARG A 81 1.08 14.66 -14.54
C ARG A 81 -0.21 14.90 -15.34
N THR A 82 -1.35 14.44 -14.82
CA THR A 82 -2.66 14.61 -15.45
C THR A 82 -3.14 16.06 -15.36
N TYR A 83 -3.17 16.62 -14.14
CA TYR A 83 -3.75 17.94 -13.88
C TYR A 83 -2.74 19.09 -13.89
N GLN A 84 -1.44 18.79 -13.99
CA GLN A 84 -0.34 19.76 -13.92
C GLN A 84 -0.38 20.66 -12.68
N LYS A 85 -0.93 20.14 -11.57
CA LYS A 85 -1.06 20.86 -10.29
C LYS A 85 -0.73 19.96 -9.12
N LYS A 86 -0.40 20.56 -7.97
CA LYS A 86 -0.21 19.83 -6.72
C LYS A 86 -1.56 19.32 -6.21
N PHE A 87 -1.56 18.12 -5.64
CA PHE A 87 -2.72 17.60 -4.92
C PHE A 87 -2.94 18.42 -3.64
N ASN A 88 -4.19 18.83 -3.40
CA ASN A 88 -4.58 19.59 -2.22
C ASN A 88 -5.90 19.02 -1.70
N SER A 89 -5.79 18.07 -0.77
CA SER A 89 -6.94 17.41 -0.17
C SER A 89 -7.84 18.40 0.57
N THR A 90 -7.27 19.39 1.27
CA THR A 90 -8.05 20.42 1.98
C THR A 90 -8.97 21.21 1.04
N GLN A 91 -8.49 21.54 -0.15
CA GLN A 91 -9.32 22.21 -1.15
C GLN A 91 -10.41 21.28 -1.70
N LEU A 92 -10.09 20.01 -1.98
CA LEU A 92 -11.06 19.04 -2.47
C LEU A 92 -12.15 18.74 -1.43
N MET A 93 -11.80 18.69 -0.14
CA MET A 93 -12.74 18.49 0.96
C MET A 93 -13.83 19.58 1.07
N LYS A 94 -13.64 20.75 0.44
CA LYS A 94 -14.72 21.75 0.35
C LYS A 94 -15.92 21.25 -0.45
N THR A 95 -15.69 20.33 -1.39
CA THR A 95 -16.75 19.63 -2.13
C THR A 95 -17.38 18.54 -1.25
N PRO A 96 -18.72 18.54 -1.04
CA PRO A 96 -19.38 17.58 -0.17
C PRO A 96 -19.05 16.11 -0.44
N ALA A 97 -18.89 15.73 -1.71
CA ALA A 97 -18.56 14.37 -2.12
C ALA A 97 -17.20 13.84 -1.60
N TYR A 98 -16.30 14.73 -1.17
CA TYR A 98 -14.95 14.39 -0.72
C TYR A 98 -14.74 14.50 0.80
N ARG A 99 -15.66 15.09 1.57
CA ARG A 99 -15.44 15.41 3.00
C ARG A 99 -15.04 14.23 3.88
N ALA A 100 -15.57 13.04 3.60
CA ALA A 100 -15.31 11.83 4.37
C ALA A 100 -14.32 10.87 3.69
N ARG A 101 -13.72 11.27 2.55
CA ARG A 101 -12.81 10.41 1.79
C ARG A 101 -11.38 10.57 2.30
N SER A 102 -10.62 9.49 2.26
CA SER A 102 -9.17 9.52 2.39
C SER A 102 -8.52 10.18 1.16
N ASN A 103 -7.26 10.62 1.30
CA ASN A 103 -6.49 11.15 0.17
C ASN A 103 -6.45 10.18 -1.02
N MET A 104 -6.29 8.89 -0.75
CA MET A 104 -6.23 7.86 -1.78
C MET A 104 -7.57 7.75 -2.53
N GLU A 105 -8.70 7.73 -1.83
CA GLU A 105 -10.03 7.72 -2.46
C GLU A 105 -10.33 9.00 -3.25
N MET A 106 -9.83 10.16 -2.79
CA MET A 106 -9.92 11.41 -3.56
C MET A 106 -9.08 11.34 -4.83
N LEU A 107 -7.86 10.79 -4.75
CA LEU A 107 -6.99 10.62 -5.91
C LEU A 107 -7.60 9.67 -6.94
N GLU A 108 -8.13 8.52 -6.51
CA GLU A 108 -8.84 7.58 -7.38
C GLU A 108 -10.02 8.24 -8.08
N ALA A 109 -10.83 9.01 -7.34
CA ALA A 109 -12.00 9.67 -7.89
C ALA A 109 -11.62 10.74 -8.93
N GLU A 110 -10.59 11.55 -8.67
CA GLU A 110 -10.10 12.53 -9.65
C GLU A 110 -9.51 11.84 -10.88
N LEU A 111 -8.59 10.88 -10.69
CA LEU A 111 -7.99 10.12 -11.79
C LEU A 111 -9.04 9.39 -12.65
N GLY A 112 -10.11 8.87 -12.03
CA GLY A 112 -11.22 8.25 -12.72
C GLY A 112 -11.94 9.18 -13.71
N LYS A 113 -12.04 10.49 -13.41
CA LYS A 113 -12.58 11.51 -14.33
C LYS A 113 -11.73 11.71 -15.58
N GLN A 114 -10.51 11.18 -15.58
CA GLN A 114 -9.54 11.28 -16.67
C GLN A 114 -9.23 9.90 -17.26
N HIS A 115 -10.17 8.95 -17.11
CA HIS A 115 -10.07 7.58 -17.65
C HIS A 115 -8.88 6.78 -17.10
N ILE A 116 -8.40 7.16 -15.92
CA ILE A 116 -7.41 6.39 -15.15
C ILE A 116 -8.17 5.65 -14.05
N ALA A 117 -8.60 4.44 -14.37
CA ALA A 117 -9.46 3.63 -13.52
C ALA A 117 -9.07 2.14 -13.59
N LEU A 118 -9.59 1.33 -12.67
CA LEU A 118 -9.43 -0.12 -12.75
C LEU A 118 -10.16 -0.67 -13.98
N LYS A 119 -9.60 -1.71 -14.60
CA LYS A 119 -10.30 -2.48 -15.63
C LYS A 119 -11.64 -2.99 -15.11
N SER A 120 -12.64 -3.02 -15.98
CA SER A 120 -13.97 -3.57 -15.67
C SER A 120 -13.87 -4.97 -15.05
N GLY A 121 -14.67 -5.23 -14.01
CA GLY A 121 -14.67 -6.49 -13.26
C GLY A 121 -13.49 -6.63 -12.29
N LYS A 122 -12.78 -5.54 -11.99
CA LYS A 122 -11.68 -5.49 -10.99
C LYS A 122 -11.95 -4.52 -9.85
N GLU A 123 -13.19 -4.06 -9.69
CA GLU A 123 -13.68 -3.24 -8.58
C GLU A 123 -13.30 -3.81 -7.20
N PRO A 124 -13.30 -5.14 -6.96
CA PRO A 124 -12.82 -5.70 -5.69
C PRO A 124 -11.36 -5.34 -5.36
N CYS A 125 -10.53 -4.98 -6.34
CA CYS A 125 -9.16 -4.55 -6.09
C CYS A 125 -9.10 -3.18 -5.40
N SER A 126 -10.03 -2.26 -5.69
CA SER A 126 -10.11 -0.97 -5.00
C SER A 126 -10.55 -1.18 -3.56
N ALA A 127 -11.58 -1.99 -3.32
CA ALA A 127 -12.03 -2.34 -1.98
C ALA A 127 -10.91 -3.01 -1.14
N ALA A 128 -10.15 -3.93 -1.72
CA ALA A 128 -9.01 -4.55 -1.04
C ALA A 128 -7.88 -3.55 -0.75
N LEU A 129 -7.61 -2.61 -1.67
CA LEU A 129 -6.66 -1.52 -1.42
C LEU A 129 -7.15 -0.59 -0.30
N HIS A 130 -8.44 -0.26 -0.26
CA HIS A 130 -9.03 0.55 0.82
C HIS A 130 -8.85 -0.11 2.17
N GLN A 131 -9.07 -1.43 2.26
CA GLN A 131 -8.80 -2.19 3.48
C GLN A 131 -7.33 -2.15 3.89
N ALA A 132 -6.39 -2.18 2.94
CA ALA A 132 -4.97 -2.00 3.24
C ALA A 132 -4.69 -0.62 3.85
N PHE A 133 -5.28 0.45 3.31
CA PHE A 133 -5.12 1.80 3.85
C PHE A 133 -5.80 1.99 5.21
N GLN A 134 -6.96 1.37 5.44
CA GLN A 134 -7.58 1.32 6.77
C GLN A 134 -6.69 0.61 7.78
N THR A 135 -6.04 -0.47 7.34
CA THR A 135 -5.09 -1.23 8.18
C THR A 135 -3.85 -0.40 8.50
N ARG A 136 -3.30 0.33 7.52
CA ARG A 136 -2.25 1.34 7.75
C ARG A 136 -2.65 2.36 8.82
N ASN A 137 -3.86 2.92 8.74
CA ASN A 137 -4.32 3.89 9.73
C ASN A 137 -4.42 3.27 11.14
N ARG A 138 -4.95 2.05 11.25
CA ARG A 138 -4.98 1.32 12.52
C ARG A 138 -3.58 1.08 13.08
N LEU A 139 -2.62 0.68 12.24
CA LEU A 139 -1.22 0.51 12.68
C LEU A 139 -0.63 1.77 13.32
N ILE A 140 -0.91 2.94 12.74
CA ILE A 140 -0.44 4.22 13.29
C ILE A 140 -1.03 4.47 14.68
N HIS A 141 -2.31 4.15 14.89
CA HIS A 141 -2.99 4.33 16.17
C HIS A 141 -2.57 3.28 17.22
N GLU A 142 -2.19 2.09 16.79
CA GLU A 142 -1.75 0.98 17.65
C GLU A 142 -0.22 0.91 17.83
N ASN A 143 0.48 2.04 17.71
CA ASN A 143 1.94 2.13 17.89
C ASN A 143 2.75 1.14 17.02
N PHE A 144 2.33 0.95 15.77
CA PHE A 144 2.92 -0.01 14.82
C PHE A 144 2.87 -1.47 15.31
N SER A 145 1.92 -1.79 16.20
CA SER A 145 1.66 -3.16 16.62
C SER A 145 0.81 -3.88 15.59
N PHE A 146 1.44 -4.75 14.81
CA PHE A 146 0.72 -5.58 13.86
C PHE A 146 -0.20 -6.58 14.55
N ALA A 147 0.25 -7.19 15.65
CA ALA A 147 -0.57 -8.11 16.44
C ALA A 147 -1.91 -7.51 16.91
N ALA A 148 -1.95 -6.19 17.18
CA ALA A 148 -3.16 -5.50 17.66
C ALA A 148 -4.23 -5.28 16.56
N ILE A 149 -3.87 -5.44 15.29
CA ILE A 149 -4.76 -5.11 14.15
C ILE A 149 -5.20 -6.33 13.32
N VAL A 150 -4.58 -7.48 13.59
CA VAL A 150 -4.92 -8.77 12.98
C VAL A 150 -6.36 -9.13 13.35
N LYS A 151 -7.10 -9.70 12.39
CA LYS A 151 -8.47 -10.16 12.62
C LYS A 151 -8.46 -11.57 13.20
N ASP A 152 -9.48 -11.89 13.99
CA ASP A 152 -9.71 -13.24 14.49
C ASP A 152 -9.59 -14.28 13.36
N GLY A 153 -8.76 -15.31 13.59
CA GLY A 153 -8.53 -16.39 12.64
C GLY A 153 -7.48 -16.13 11.55
N SER A 154 -6.70 -15.05 11.65
CA SER A 154 -5.50 -14.80 10.82
C SER A 154 -4.28 -14.52 11.69
N ASN A 155 -3.08 -14.59 11.11
CA ASN A 155 -1.86 -14.12 11.77
C ASN A 155 -1.29 -12.85 11.08
N GLU A 156 -0.22 -12.30 11.67
CA GLU A 156 0.42 -11.07 11.19
C GLU A 156 1.00 -11.23 9.79
N GLU A 157 1.57 -12.38 9.49
CA GLU A 157 2.19 -12.70 8.20
C GLU A 157 1.12 -12.78 7.09
N GLU A 158 0.08 -13.60 7.28
CA GLU A 158 -1.04 -13.76 6.35
C GLU A 158 -1.75 -12.42 6.07
N THR A 159 -1.90 -11.61 7.11
CA THR A 159 -2.49 -10.27 6.98
C THR A 159 -1.59 -9.36 6.15
N PHE A 160 -0.27 -9.39 6.36
CA PHE A 160 0.68 -8.68 5.51
C PHE A 160 0.64 -9.16 4.04
N GLU A 161 0.66 -10.48 3.81
CA GLU A 161 0.60 -11.06 2.46
C GLU A 161 -0.67 -10.65 1.72
N THR A 162 -1.80 -10.61 2.43
CA THR A 162 -3.08 -10.15 1.89
C THR A 162 -2.99 -8.70 1.41
N ILE A 163 -2.35 -7.82 2.19
CA ILE A 163 -2.13 -6.41 1.84
C ILE A 163 -1.20 -6.30 0.62
N LEU A 164 -0.07 -6.99 0.64
CA LEU A 164 0.88 -7.03 -0.46
C LEU A 164 0.19 -7.47 -1.77
N HIS A 165 -0.63 -8.52 -1.69
CA HIS A 165 -1.38 -9.03 -2.84
C HIS A 165 -2.43 -8.03 -3.33
N ALA A 166 -3.15 -7.34 -2.43
CA ALA A 166 -4.11 -6.29 -2.78
C ALA A 166 -3.43 -5.15 -3.55
N VAL A 167 -2.31 -4.64 -3.04
CA VAL A 167 -1.47 -3.60 -3.66
C VAL A 167 -1.02 -4.02 -5.06
N LYS A 168 -0.48 -5.24 -5.21
CA LYS A 168 -0.04 -5.79 -6.50
C LYS A 168 -1.17 -5.89 -7.51
N LYS A 169 -2.33 -6.39 -7.08
CA LYS A 169 -3.52 -6.56 -7.95
C LYS A 169 -4.05 -5.22 -8.40
N TYR A 170 -4.23 -4.28 -7.48
CA TYR A 170 -4.68 -2.93 -7.80
C TYR A 170 -3.77 -2.29 -8.86
N ARG A 171 -2.46 -2.22 -8.60
CA ARG A 171 -1.49 -1.64 -9.54
C ARG A 171 -1.51 -2.37 -10.88
N LYS A 172 -1.62 -3.72 -10.88
CA LYS A 172 -1.70 -4.50 -12.13
C LYS A 172 -2.92 -4.08 -12.97
N HIS A 173 -4.07 -3.90 -12.33
CA HIS A 173 -5.36 -3.68 -12.98
C HIS A 173 -5.73 -2.23 -13.23
N LEU A 174 -5.00 -1.26 -12.66
CA LEU A 174 -5.14 0.15 -13.02
C LEU A 174 -4.83 0.35 -14.51
N SER A 175 -5.74 0.95 -15.26
CA SER A 175 -5.60 1.24 -16.68
C SER A 175 -5.72 2.74 -16.93
N TYR A 176 -5.20 3.17 -18.08
CA TYR A 176 -5.40 4.49 -18.63
C TYR A 176 -5.89 4.30 -20.06
N GLU A 177 -7.08 4.79 -20.36
CA GLU A 177 -7.62 4.80 -21.73
C GLU A 177 -7.59 6.24 -22.22
N LEU A 178 -6.88 6.50 -23.32
CA LEU A 178 -6.95 7.81 -23.96
C LEU A 178 -8.30 7.92 -24.66
N ASN A 179 -9.08 8.95 -24.35
CA ASN A 179 -10.23 9.29 -25.19
C ASN A 179 -9.74 9.54 -26.62
N VAL A 180 -10.05 8.62 -27.53
CA VAL A 180 -10.05 8.89 -28.97
C VAL A 180 -11.37 9.59 -29.29
N GLN A 181 -11.59 10.77 -28.71
CA GLN A 181 -12.65 11.67 -29.14
C GLN A 181 -11.97 12.86 -29.79
N ASN A 182 -11.64 12.66 -31.08
CA ASN A 182 -11.48 13.66 -32.14
C ASN A 182 -10.75 12.99 -33.31
N LYS A 183 -11.50 12.23 -34.11
CA LYS A 183 -11.25 12.12 -35.55
C LYS A 183 -12.60 12.18 -36.25
N GLU A 184 -12.82 13.39 -36.78
CA GLU A 184 -13.76 13.80 -37.83
C GLU A 184 -15.25 13.90 -37.44
#